data_AF-A0A952WDN4-F1
#
_entry.id   AF-A0A952WDN4-F1
#
_cell.length_a   1.000
_cell.length_b   1.000
_cell.length_c   1.000
_cell.angle_alpha   90.00
_cell.angle_beta   90.00
_cell.angle_gamma   90.00
#
_symmetry.space_group_name_H-M   'P 1'
#
loop_
_entity.id
_entity.type
_entity.pdbx_description
1 polymer ?
#
loop_
_entity_poly.entity_id
_entity_poly.type
_entity_poly.pdbx_seq_one_letter_code
_entity_poly.pdbx_strand_id
1 'polypeptide(L)'
;MSPRRNDSARIAFVTLTDAIDLIHAALRREILLVLAHGPMDVSSLAAHLEVEVSHVSHNVRRLAQAGYIVIVREGQRRRICSLGPAASFRAREEGRGGVLVLATDDGNAVHLHLNDPTLASVVRRPNATPATRDPAGSSHPHPEGAP
;
A
#
# COMPACT_ATOMS: atom_id res chain seq x y z
N MET A 1 -8.49 24.20 18.83
CA MET A 1 -9.05 24.22 17.46
C MET A 1 -7.95 24.69 16.53
N SER A 2 -7.39 23.78 15.72
CA SER A 2 -6.40 24.11 14.70
C SER A 2 -6.88 23.50 13.38
N PRO A 3 -6.85 24.24 12.26
CA PRO A 3 -7.40 23.75 11.01
C PRO A 3 -6.48 22.65 10.48
N ARG A 4 -7.03 21.46 10.25
CA ARG A 4 -6.38 20.43 9.41
C ARG A 4 -6.20 21.05 8.03
N ARG A 5 -4.98 21.51 7.71
CA ARG A 5 -4.54 21.68 6.32
C ARG A 5 -4.54 20.29 5.69
N ASN A 6 -5.69 19.90 5.16
CA ASN A 6 -5.74 18.93 4.08
C ASN A 6 -4.95 19.57 2.95
N ASP A 7 -3.67 19.20 2.82
CA ASP A 7 -2.95 19.30 1.56
C ASP A 7 -3.70 18.36 0.60
N SER A 8 -4.83 18.86 0.07
CA SER A 8 -5.43 18.33 -1.15
C SER A 8 -4.38 18.59 -2.22
N ALA A 9 -3.44 17.66 -2.34
CA ALA A 9 -2.50 17.62 -3.44
C ALA A 9 -3.33 17.86 -4.70
N ARG A 10 -3.06 18.97 -5.38
CA ARG A 10 -3.60 19.19 -6.72
C ARG A 10 -3.08 18.02 -7.55
N ILE A 11 -3.96 17.04 -7.78
CA ILE A 11 -3.68 15.93 -8.67
C ILE A 11 -3.42 16.58 -10.01
N ALA A 12 -2.22 16.42 -10.54
CA ALA A 12 -1.92 16.91 -11.87
C ALA A 12 -2.86 16.19 -12.85
N PHE A 13 -3.32 16.91 -13.86
CA PHE A 13 -3.86 16.27 -15.05
C PHE A 13 -2.73 15.46 -15.67
N VAL A 14 -2.95 14.16 -15.90
CA VAL A 14 -1.93 13.22 -16.37
C VAL A 14 -2.47 12.61 -17.65
N THR A 15 -1.93 13.10 -18.77
CA THR A 15 -2.25 12.59 -20.09
C THR A 15 -1.80 11.13 -20.24
N LEU A 16 -2.29 10.44 -21.26
CA LEU A 16 -1.86 9.07 -21.56
C LEU A 16 -0.34 8.96 -21.76
N THR A 17 0.28 9.92 -22.44
CA THR A 17 1.74 9.92 -22.67
C THR A 17 2.50 10.12 -21.37
N ASP A 18 2.06 11.07 -20.53
CA ASP A 18 2.66 11.28 -19.21
C ASP A 18 2.53 10.06 -18.32
N ALA A 19 1.38 9.37 -18.37
CA ALA A 19 1.16 8.11 -17.67
C ALA A 19 2.16 7.04 -18.12
N ILE A 20 2.34 6.88 -19.44
CA ILE A 20 3.28 5.91 -20.03
C ILE A 20 4.73 6.24 -19.63
N ASP A 21 5.16 7.50 -19.73
CA ASP A 21 6.51 7.92 -19.35
C ASP A 21 6.76 7.75 -17.85
N LEU A 22 5.74 8.02 -17.04
CA LEU A 22 5.82 7.80 -15.61
C LEU A 22 5.99 6.31 -15.31
N ILE A 23 5.20 5.42 -15.90
CA ILE A 23 5.35 3.97 -15.66
C ILE A 23 6.52 3.32 -16.42
N HIS A 24 7.19 4.00 -17.34
CA HIS A 24 8.32 3.40 -18.04
C HIS A 24 9.51 3.16 -17.08
N ALA A 25 9.65 3.98 -16.02
CA ALA A 25 10.68 3.75 -15.02
C ALA A 25 10.38 2.49 -14.20
N ALA A 26 11.31 1.54 -14.22
CA ALA A 26 11.21 0.25 -13.52
C ALA A 26 10.83 0.41 -12.04
N LEU A 27 11.57 1.27 -11.32
CA LEU A 27 11.33 1.51 -9.89
C LEU A 27 9.93 2.08 -9.60
N ARG A 28 9.35 2.89 -10.49
CA ARG A 28 7.99 3.42 -10.29
C ARG A 28 6.94 2.33 -10.46
N ARG A 29 7.14 1.40 -11.40
CA ARG A 29 6.27 0.23 -11.52
C ARG A 29 6.37 -0.63 -10.26
N GLU A 30 7.59 -0.96 -9.83
CA GLU A 30 7.80 -1.78 -8.64
C GLU A 30 7.14 -1.19 -7.40
N ILE A 31 7.27 0.13 -7.17
CA ILE A 31 6.56 0.81 -6.07
C ILE A 31 5.04 0.62 -6.17
N LEU A 32 4.45 0.82 -7.36
CA LEU A 32 3.00 0.63 -7.55
C LEU A 32 2.57 -0.81 -7.30
N LEU A 33 3.41 -1.79 -7.66
CA LEU A 33 3.14 -3.20 -7.43
C LEU A 33 3.18 -3.56 -5.95
N VAL A 34 4.19 -3.10 -5.22
CA VAL A 34 4.26 -3.33 -3.77
C VAL A 34 3.04 -2.71 -3.09
N LEU A 35 2.65 -1.49 -3.49
CA LEU A 35 1.49 -0.82 -2.91
C LEU A 35 0.15 -1.42 -3.32
N ALA A 36 0.09 -2.15 -4.44
CA ALA A 36 -1.10 -2.92 -4.81
C ALA A 36 -1.39 -4.06 -3.81
N HIS A 37 -0.38 -4.52 -3.07
CA HIS A 37 -0.55 -5.51 -2.00
C HIS A 37 -0.95 -4.88 -0.65
N GLY A 38 -0.72 -3.59 -0.46
CA GLY A 38 -1.20 -2.88 0.71
C GLY A 38 -0.43 -1.60 1.01
N PRO A 39 -0.95 -0.76 1.93
CA PRO A 39 -0.27 0.44 2.35
C PRO A 39 1.06 0.14 3.04
N MET A 40 2.10 0.90 2.69
CA MET A 40 3.45 0.70 3.22
C MET A 40 4.15 2.04 3.42
N ASP A 41 4.99 2.17 4.45
CA ASP A 41 5.78 3.37 4.64
C ASP A 41 7.00 3.42 3.70
N VAL A 42 7.52 4.63 3.46
CA VAL A 42 8.64 4.86 2.53
C VAL A 42 9.90 4.08 2.90
N SER A 43 10.19 3.90 4.18
CA SER A 43 11.38 3.16 4.62
C SER A 43 11.20 1.66 4.39
N SER A 44 10.01 1.13 4.66
CA SER A 44 9.67 -0.27 4.35
C SER A 44 9.67 -0.55 2.84
N LEU A 45 9.19 0.39 2.02
CA LEU A 45 9.29 0.30 0.55
C LEU A 45 10.75 0.22 0.10
N ALA A 46 11.61 1.08 0.66
CA ALA A 46 13.04 1.09 0.36
C ALA A 46 13.74 -0.23 0.73
N ALA A 47 13.43 -0.76 1.91
CA ALA A 47 13.95 -2.06 2.33
C ALA A 47 13.44 -3.21 1.45
N HIS A 48 12.16 -3.20 1.08
CA HIS A 48 11.57 -4.26 0.24
C HIS A 48 12.12 -4.25 -1.19
N LEU A 49 12.40 -3.07 -1.73
CA LEU A 49 12.92 -2.90 -3.09
C LEU A 49 14.46 -2.91 -3.14
N GLU A 50 15.13 -3.06 -2.00
CA GLU A 50 16.59 -3.00 -1.88
C GLU A 50 17.19 -1.73 -2.52
N VAL A 51 16.48 -0.59 -2.38
CA VAL A 51 16.81 0.70 -3.00
C VAL A 51 16.92 1.78 -1.93
N GLU A 52 17.85 2.72 -2.11
CA GLU A 52 18.01 3.88 -1.25
C GLU A 52 16.70 4.67 -1.02
N VAL A 53 16.47 5.05 0.25
CA VAL A 53 15.26 5.76 0.69
C VAL A 53 15.04 7.07 -0.08
N SER A 54 16.13 7.74 -0.48
CA SER A 54 16.10 8.98 -1.26
C SER A 54 15.50 8.77 -2.66
N HIS A 55 15.88 7.68 -3.35
CA HIS A 55 15.35 7.32 -4.66
C HIS A 55 13.88 6.93 -4.58
N VAL A 56 13.51 6.15 -3.56
CA VAL A 56 12.11 5.77 -3.33
C VAL A 56 11.27 7.01 -3.02
N SER A 57 11.75 7.89 -2.15
CA SER A 57 11.08 9.16 -1.80
C SER A 57 10.83 10.04 -3.02
N HIS A 58 11.81 10.14 -3.92
CA HIS A 58 11.68 10.91 -5.16
C HIS A 58 10.58 10.33 -6.06
N ASN A 59 10.59 9.01 -6.26
CA ASN A 59 9.63 8.33 -7.14
C ASN A 59 8.20 8.31 -6.55
N VAL A 60 8.06 8.07 -5.24
CA VAL A 60 6.79 8.18 -4.51
C VAL A 60 6.20 9.58 -4.65
N ARG A 61 7.01 10.64 -4.54
CA ARG A 61 6.53 12.02 -4.73
C ARG A 61 5.97 12.23 -6.14
N ARG A 62 6.66 11.75 -7.18
CA ARG A 62 6.19 11.89 -8.57
C ARG A 62 4.89 11.12 -8.82
N LEU A 63 4.79 9.90 -8.29
CA LEU A 63 3.57 9.09 -8.37
C LEU A 63 2.40 9.72 -7.61
N ALA A 64 2.66 10.36 -6.48
CA ALA A 64 1.64 11.07 -5.71
C ALA A 64 1.16 12.35 -6.41
N GLN A 65 2.06 13.09 -7.06
CA GLN A 65 1.69 14.25 -7.88
C GLN A 65 0.78 13.87 -9.05
N ALA A 66 1.00 12.67 -9.61
CA ALA A 66 0.18 12.09 -10.67
C ALA A 66 -1.13 11.43 -10.16
N GLY A 67 -1.40 11.44 -8.85
CA GLY A 67 -2.61 10.87 -8.28
C GLY A 67 -2.66 9.34 -8.20
N TYR A 68 -1.60 8.64 -8.62
CA TYR A 68 -1.52 7.17 -8.56
C TYR A 68 -1.23 6.64 -7.15
N ILE A 69 -0.70 7.49 -6.26
CA ILE A 69 -0.42 7.16 -4.86
C ILE A 69 -0.96 8.28 -3.97
N VAL A 70 -1.45 7.90 -2.79
CA VAL A 70 -1.75 8.82 -1.70
C VAL A 70 -0.73 8.63 -0.58
N ILE A 71 -0.31 9.74 0.04
CA ILE A 71 0.63 9.74 1.15
C ILE A 71 -0.07 10.30 2.38
N VAL A 72 -0.22 9.49 3.41
CA VAL A 72 -0.76 9.88 4.71
C VAL A 72 0.38 9.97 5.73
N ARG A 73 0.42 11.05 6.51
CA ARG A 73 1.39 11.19 7.59
C ARG A 73 0.85 10.54 8.86
N GLU A 74 1.62 9.60 9.42
CA GLU A 74 1.35 8.97 10.71
C GLU A 74 2.39 9.46 11.72
N GLY A 75 1.94 10.26 12.69
CA GLY A 75 2.83 10.95 13.62
C GLY A 75 3.76 11.96 12.92
N GLN A 76 4.95 12.19 13.50
CA GLN A 76 5.87 13.23 13.00
C GLN A 76 6.81 12.76 11.88
N ARG A 77 7.04 11.45 11.72
CA ARG A 77 8.10 10.94 10.83
C ARG A 77 7.66 9.88 9.84
N ARG A 78 6.53 9.19 10.05
CA ARG A 78 6.11 8.11 9.14
C ARG A 78 5.19 8.65 8.05
N ARG A 79 5.46 8.24 6.82
CA ARG A 79 4.66 8.53 5.63
C ARG A 79 4.17 7.21 5.08
N ILE A 80 2.91 6.89 5.32
CA ILE A 80 2.26 5.70 4.79
C ILE A 80 1.81 6.02 3.37
N CYS A 81 2.25 5.20 2.43
CA CYS A 81 1.90 5.30 1.02
C CYS A 81 0.86 4.23 0.70
N SER A 82 -0.13 4.55 -0.13
CA SER A 82 -1.15 3.61 -0.62
C SER A 82 -1.50 3.95 -2.06
N LEU A 83 -2.13 3.03 -2.80
CA LEU A 83 -2.68 3.37 -4.11
C LEU A 83 -3.67 4.54 -3.99
N GLY A 84 -3.56 5.47 -4.93
CA GLY A 84 -4.43 6.61 -5.07
C GLY A 84 -5.64 6.29 -5.95
N PRO A 85 -6.60 7.23 -6.05
CA PRO A 85 -7.85 7.01 -6.78
C PRO A 85 -7.66 6.81 -8.29
N ALA A 86 -6.55 7.29 -8.86
CA ALA A 86 -6.21 7.09 -10.26
C ALA A 86 -5.54 5.72 -10.51
N ALA A 87 -5.33 4.89 -9.49
CA ALA A 87 -4.72 3.58 -9.62
C ALA A 87 -5.60 2.51 -8.96
N SER A 88 -5.81 1.39 -9.64
CA SER A 88 -6.50 0.23 -9.06
C SER A 88 -5.84 -1.05 -9.50
N PHE A 89 -5.82 -2.05 -8.63
CA PHE A 89 -5.28 -3.36 -8.93
C PHE A 89 -6.39 -4.41 -8.89
N ARG A 90 -6.44 -5.25 -9.93
CA ARG A 90 -7.35 -6.39 -10.02
C ARG A 90 -6.54 -7.67 -10.08
N ALA A 91 -6.58 -8.45 -9.02
CA ALA A 91 -6.01 -9.80 -9.02
C ALA A 91 -6.82 -10.69 -9.99
N ARG A 92 -6.13 -11.60 -10.69
CA ARG A 92 -6.78 -12.60 -11.52
C ARG A 92 -7.24 -13.78 -10.65
N GLU A 93 -8.45 -14.30 -10.88
CA GLU A 93 -9.07 -15.37 -10.06
C GLU A 93 -8.20 -16.61 -9.89
N GLU A 94 -7.35 -16.94 -10.86
CA GLU A 94 -6.44 -18.10 -10.80
C GLU A 94 -5.15 -17.84 -10.01
N GLY A 95 -5.03 -16.68 -9.33
CA GLY A 95 -3.90 -16.33 -8.46
C GLY A 95 -2.58 -16.07 -9.19
N ARG A 96 -2.53 -16.25 -10.51
CA ARG A 96 -1.34 -16.00 -11.34
C ARG A 96 -1.42 -14.58 -11.90
N GLY A 97 -1.01 -13.64 -11.06
CA GLY A 97 -0.86 -12.24 -11.46
C GLY A 97 -2.14 -11.41 -11.38
N GLY A 98 -2.09 -10.24 -12.02
CA GLY A 98 -3.17 -9.27 -11.99
C GLY A 98 -2.99 -8.16 -13.01
N VAL A 99 -3.96 -7.26 -13.05
CA VAL A 99 -3.92 -6.07 -13.91
C VAL A 99 -3.89 -4.85 -13.02
N LEU A 100 -2.82 -4.07 -13.11
CA LEU A 100 -2.77 -2.72 -12.55
C LEU A 100 -3.33 -1.75 -13.60
N VAL A 101 -4.41 -1.06 -13.25
CA VAL A 101 -5.11 -0.10 -14.09
C VAL A 101 -4.82 1.31 -13.59
N LEU A 102 -4.30 2.15 -14.47
CA LEU A 102 -3.98 3.55 -14.20
C LEU A 102 -4.87 4.44 -15.04
N ALA A 103 -5.77 5.17 -14.40
CA ALA A 103 -6.66 6.11 -15.05
C ALA A 103 -5.94 7.43 -15.35
N THR A 104 -6.21 7.97 -16.52
CA THR A 104 -5.74 9.29 -16.99
C THR A 104 -6.90 10.28 -16.95
N ASP A 105 -6.61 11.58 -16.98
CA ASP A 105 -7.67 12.59 -16.95
C ASP A 105 -8.44 12.70 -18.28
N ASP A 106 -7.82 12.31 -19.39
CA ASP A 106 -8.44 12.25 -20.71
C ASP A 106 -9.47 11.09 -20.85
N GLY A 107 -9.74 10.35 -19.77
CA GLY A 107 -10.62 9.19 -19.77
C GLY A 107 -9.99 7.90 -20.30
N ASN A 108 -8.70 7.93 -20.66
CA ASN A 108 -7.94 6.73 -21.03
C ASN A 108 -7.48 5.97 -19.79
N ALA A 109 -7.12 4.70 -19.97
CA ALA A 109 -6.52 3.89 -18.93
C ALA A 109 -5.34 3.08 -19.47
N VAL A 110 -4.28 2.98 -18.66
CA VAL A 110 -3.15 2.10 -18.95
C VAL A 110 -3.29 0.81 -18.15
N HIS A 111 -3.26 -0.31 -18.87
CA HIS A 111 -3.40 -1.65 -18.30
C HIS A 111 -2.04 -2.34 -18.29
N LEU A 112 -1.47 -2.51 -17.09
CA LEU A 112 -0.24 -3.24 -16.88
C LEU A 112 -0.57 -4.67 -16.49
N HIS A 113 -0.31 -5.60 -17.41
CA HIS A 113 -0.47 -7.03 -17.18
C HIS A 113 0.74 -7.60 -16.45
N LEU A 114 0.50 -8.16 -15.27
CA LEU A 114 1.54 -8.68 -14.41
C LEU A 114 1.51 -10.20 -14.48
N ASN A 115 2.50 -10.77 -15.18
CA ASN A 115 2.66 -12.22 -15.33
C ASN A 115 3.69 -12.78 -14.34
N ASP A 116 3.77 -12.22 -13.14
CA ASP A 116 4.77 -12.68 -12.16
C ASP A 116 4.18 -13.79 -11.27
N PRO A 117 4.73 -15.03 -11.31
CA PRO A 117 4.26 -16.14 -10.49
C PRO A 117 4.52 -15.96 -8.99
N THR A 118 5.37 -15.01 -8.58
CA THR A 118 5.60 -14.70 -7.15
C THR A 118 4.44 -13.93 -6.51
N LEU A 119 3.57 -13.30 -7.32
CA LEU A 119 2.38 -12.56 -6.87
C LEU A 119 1.29 -13.46 -6.26
N ALA A 120 1.36 -14.78 -6.50
CA ALA A 120 0.40 -15.76 -5.98
C ALA A 120 0.59 -16.07 -4.48
N SER A 121 1.79 -15.85 -3.93
CA SER A 121 2.15 -16.34 -2.59
C SER A 121 1.69 -15.43 -1.44
N VAL A 122 1.36 -14.16 -1.70
CA VAL A 122 0.97 -13.20 -0.65
C VAL A 122 -0.55 -13.18 -0.40
N VAL A 123 -1.36 -13.67 -1.35
CA VAL A 123 -2.84 -13.71 -1.23
C VAL A 123 -3.31 -14.68 -0.15
N ARG A 124 -2.44 -15.60 0.33
CA ARG A 124 -2.74 -16.51 1.44
C ARG A 124 -2.21 -15.97 2.77
N ARG A 125 -2.80 -14.89 3.31
CA ARG A 125 -3.07 -14.71 4.77
C ARG A 125 -3.72 -13.34 5.04
N PRO A 126 -5.06 -13.26 5.11
CA PRO A 126 -5.68 -12.32 6.02
C PRO A 126 -5.48 -12.83 7.45
N ASN A 127 -4.85 -11.96 8.23
CA ASN A 127 -4.76 -11.91 9.68
C ASN A 127 -5.92 -12.61 10.43
N ALA A 128 -5.61 -13.68 11.18
CA ALA A 128 -6.44 -14.12 12.29
C ALA A 128 -5.67 -13.86 13.59
N THR A 129 -5.74 -12.61 14.05
CA THR A 129 -5.49 -12.31 15.46
C THR A 129 -6.84 -12.04 16.12
N PRO A 130 -7.36 -12.93 16.98
CA PRO A 130 -8.29 -12.54 18.02
C PRO A 130 -7.47 -12.21 19.27
N ALA A 131 -7.19 -10.93 19.46
CA ALA A 131 -6.89 -10.42 20.79
C ALA A 131 -8.23 -10.17 21.49
N THR A 132 -8.65 -11.07 22.37
CA THR A 132 -9.57 -10.72 23.47
C THR A 132 -8.85 -11.00 24.77
N ARG A 133 -8.40 -9.90 25.37
CA ARG A 133 -7.99 -9.80 26.76
C ARG A 133 -9.26 -9.53 27.55
N ASP A 134 -9.61 -10.38 28.50
CA ASP A 134 -10.48 -10.00 29.62
C ASP A 134 -9.85 -10.51 30.93
N PRO A 135 -9.98 -9.76 32.04
CA PRO A 135 -9.11 -9.81 33.21
C PRO A 135 -9.70 -10.60 34.38
N ALA A 136 -8.86 -10.83 35.39
CA ALA A 136 -9.22 -11.01 36.81
C ALA A 136 -10.28 -12.08 37.16
N GLY A 137 -9.80 -13.19 37.73
CA GLY A 137 -10.66 -14.17 38.39
C GLY A 137 -9.86 -15.26 39.09
N SER A 138 -8.94 -14.88 39.97
CA SER A 138 -8.28 -15.81 40.89
C SER A 138 -9.32 -16.40 41.85
N SER A 139 -9.86 -17.57 41.51
CA SER A 139 -10.62 -18.40 42.43
C SER A 139 -9.78 -19.59 42.84
N HIS A 140 -9.20 -19.49 44.03
CA HIS A 140 -8.75 -20.63 44.83
C HIS A 140 -9.92 -21.59 45.06
N PRO A 141 -9.68 -22.91 44.96
CA PRO A 141 -10.30 -23.84 45.89
C PRO A 141 -9.22 -24.56 46.72
N HIS A 142 -9.40 -24.45 48.04
CA HIS A 142 -8.75 -25.24 49.08
C HIS A 142 -9.39 -26.64 49.08
N PRO A 143 -8.64 -27.74 48.95
CA PRO A 143 -9.17 -29.05 49.31
C PRO A 143 -8.90 -29.29 50.79
N GLU A 144 -9.96 -29.09 51.58
CA GLU A 144 -10.17 -29.68 52.89
C GLU A 144 -10.14 -31.21 52.74
N GLY A 145 -9.26 -31.88 53.48
CA GLY A 145 -9.09 -33.32 53.39
C GLY A 145 -8.24 -33.87 54.53
N ALA A 146 -8.84 -34.01 55.70
CA ALA A 146 -8.39 -34.95 56.73
C ALA A 146 -9.59 -35.33 57.62
N PRO A 147 -9.93 -36.63 57.75
CA PRO A 147 -10.48 -37.17 58.98
C PRO A 147 -9.39 -37.42 60.03
#